data_AF-A0A412ZA73-F1
#
_entry.id   AF-A0A412ZA73-F1
#
_cell.length_a   1.000
_cell.length_b   1.000
_cell.length_c   1.000
_cell.angle_alpha   90.00
_cell.angle_beta   90.00
_cell.angle_gamma   90.00
#
_symmetry.space_group_name_H-M   'P 1'
#
loop_
_entity.id
_entity.type
_entity.pdbx_description
1 polymer ?
#
loop_
_entity_poly.entity_id
_entity_poly.type
_entity_poly.pdbx_seq_one_letter_code
_entity_poly.pdbx_strand_id
1 'polypeptide(L)'
;MAHYKMLDGNGAAVEAIRMAKVKVVSAYPITPQSTIAEKLSELCDSGELDAKYIRVESEHTAMSCALGAQLTGIRCATATASVGLALMHEVLNVVSGCRVPIVMPVVNRSLASPWSLWCDHQDSMAERDSGWIQLYCENVQDIYDTMIMAYRIAEDQRVLTPAMVCLDGFFLSHSMQKLVVPEQEEIDAFVGEYCRKNMYLDPEDPLVIDNLTGSNEITEMKYQQARGFVNAEAVMEEVFEEFERKFGRRKSMVEGYNMEDAESVIVCMGSMAGTAKYISDKLRAQGRKVGVVKVVSFRPFPYRKLRSVIGDIKKVAVLDRTTGFGGQGTPLWTETKSALPGDCLVKNYIGGLAGRDISLDTITRVYEDILTGEPSEEPVWIDCDTEHAMGIREVRKA
;
A
#
# COMPACT_ATOMS: atom_id res chain seq x y z
N MET A 1 -18.90 -13.35 17.07
CA MET A 1 -19.38 -14.13 15.92
C MET A 1 -19.17 -13.24 14.70
N ALA A 2 -18.40 -13.64 13.69
CA ALA A 2 -18.19 -12.71 12.58
C ALA A 2 -19.50 -12.47 11.80
N HIS A 3 -19.81 -11.19 11.53
CA HIS A 3 -20.97 -10.79 10.75
C HIS A 3 -20.57 -10.51 9.30
N TYR A 4 -21.44 -10.89 8.37
CA TYR A 4 -21.25 -10.52 6.98
C TYR A 4 -21.76 -9.10 6.74
N LYS A 5 -20.90 -8.24 6.18
CA LYS A 5 -21.27 -6.89 5.73
C LYS A 5 -21.00 -6.74 4.23
N MET A 6 -21.85 -6.00 3.54
CA MET A 6 -21.59 -5.58 2.16
C MET A 6 -20.95 -4.20 2.21
N LEU A 7 -19.68 -4.11 1.82
CA LEU A 7 -18.89 -2.87 1.85
C LEU A 7 -18.09 -2.75 0.55
N ASP A 8 -17.83 -1.51 0.13
CA ASP A 8 -16.80 -1.18 -0.85
C ASP A 8 -15.45 -0.99 -0.15
N GLY A 9 -14.36 -0.81 -0.91
CA GLY A 9 -13.02 -0.59 -0.35
C GLY A 9 -12.95 0.61 0.61
N ASN A 10 -13.63 1.70 0.28
CA ASN A 10 -13.72 2.86 1.17
C ASN A 10 -14.46 2.51 2.47
N GLY A 11 -15.60 1.83 2.39
CA GLY A 11 -16.36 1.37 3.55
C GLY A 11 -15.58 0.37 4.42
N ALA A 12 -14.78 -0.51 3.82
CA ALA A 12 -13.90 -1.42 4.54
C ALA A 12 -12.82 -0.68 5.34
N ALA A 13 -12.20 0.35 4.75
CA ALA A 13 -11.24 1.21 5.45
C ALA A 13 -11.91 2.00 6.60
N VAL A 14 -13.09 2.57 6.37
CA VAL A 14 -13.89 3.26 7.40
C VAL A 14 -14.23 2.33 8.56
N GLU A 15 -14.69 1.11 8.27
CA GLU A 15 -15.04 0.13 9.29
C GLU A 15 -13.81 -0.29 10.12
N ALA A 16 -12.65 -0.47 9.49
CA ALA A 16 -11.41 -0.75 10.21
C ALA A 16 -10.99 0.42 11.11
N ILE A 17 -11.07 1.67 10.63
CA ILE A 17 -10.78 2.87 11.43
C ILE A 17 -11.74 2.99 12.63
N ARG A 18 -13.04 2.77 12.40
CA ARG A 18 -14.06 2.76 13.45
C ARG A 18 -13.73 1.72 14.53
N MET A 19 -13.44 0.49 14.10
CA MET A 19 -13.14 -0.61 15.01
C MET A 19 -11.79 -0.46 15.71
N ALA A 20 -10.84 0.27 15.14
CA ALA A 20 -9.60 0.66 15.81
C ALA A 20 -9.79 1.77 16.87
N LYS A 21 -11.02 2.28 17.06
CA LYS A 21 -11.38 3.28 18.09
C LYS A 21 -10.48 4.53 18.07
N VAL A 22 -10.24 5.07 16.89
CA VAL A 22 -9.57 6.36 16.74
C VAL A 22 -10.34 7.45 17.48
N LYS A 23 -9.65 8.46 17.99
CA LYS A 23 -10.20 9.56 18.78
C LYS A 23 -10.16 10.91 18.08
N VAL A 24 -9.33 11.05 17.06
CA VAL A 24 -9.29 12.24 16.19
C VAL A 24 -9.24 11.78 14.74
N VAL A 25 -10.07 12.39 13.91
CA VAL A 25 -10.04 12.25 12.45
C VAL A 25 -9.79 13.63 11.86
N SER A 26 -8.74 13.80 11.08
CA SER A 26 -8.48 15.02 10.30
C SER A 26 -8.40 14.67 8.83
N ALA A 27 -9.24 15.27 7.99
CA ALA A 27 -9.30 14.90 6.58
C ALA A 27 -9.68 16.08 5.68
N TYR A 28 -9.17 16.02 4.46
CA TYR A 28 -9.52 16.89 3.34
C TYR A 28 -10.03 16.04 2.18
N PRO A 29 -11.14 16.41 1.53
CA PRO A 29 -11.76 15.54 0.53
C PRO A 29 -10.99 15.53 -0.79
N ILE A 30 -10.62 14.33 -1.25
CA ILE A 30 -10.02 14.11 -2.56
C ILE A 30 -10.53 12.80 -3.19
N THR A 31 -11.10 12.86 -4.39
CA THR A 31 -11.58 11.66 -5.11
C THR A 31 -10.40 10.72 -5.41
N PRO A 32 -10.51 9.39 -5.30
CA PRO A 32 -11.67 8.59 -4.86
C PRO A 32 -11.73 8.31 -3.35
N GLN A 33 -10.95 9.00 -2.53
CA GLN A 33 -10.94 8.86 -1.08
C GLN A 33 -12.11 9.56 -0.38
N SER A 34 -12.72 10.60 -0.97
CA SER A 34 -13.72 11.47 -0.33
C SER A 34 -14.81 10.74 0.48
N THR A 35 -15.30 9.60 0.00
CA THR A 35 -16.30 8.79 0.72
C THR A 35 -15.82 8.27 2.09
N ILE A 36 -14.51 8.07 2.28
CA ILE A 36 -13.93 7.76 3.59
C ILE A 36 -14.10 8.95 4.54
N ALA A 37 -13.76 10.16 4.08
CA ALA A 37 -13.90 11.38 4.87
C ALA A 37 -15.37 11.65 5.24
N GLU A 38 -16.28 11.51 4.27
CA GLU A 38 -17.73 11.66 4.47
C GLU A 38 -18.28 10.68 5.52
N LYS A 39 -18.04 9.37 5.34
CA LYS A 39 -18.54 8.35 6.26
C LYS A 39 -17.93 8.46 7.67
N LEU A 40 -16.66 8.83 7.80
CA LEU A 40 -16.06 9.07 9.12
C LEU A 40 -16.69 10.29 9.80
N SER A 41 -17.01 11.34 9.04
CA SER A 41 -17.74 12.50 9.59
C SER A 41 -19.14 12.09 10.07
N GLU A 42 -19.86 11.26 9.31
CA GLU A 42 -21.19 10.74 9.70
C GLU A 42 -21.12 9.89 10.97
N LEU A 43 -20.15 8.99 11.09
CA LEU A 43 -19.96 8.14 12.28
C LEU A 43 -19.61 8.96 13.54
N CYS A 44 -18.84 10.04 13.39
CA CYS A 44 -18.56 10.97 14.47
C CYS A 44 -19.81 11.75 14.90
N ASP A 45 -20.64 12.16 13.95
CA ASP A 45 -21.89 12.91 14.22
C ASP A 45 -22.97 12.01 14.86
N SER A 46 -23.10 10.76 14.41
CA SER A 46 -24.04 9.78 14.97
C SER A 46 -23.61 9.25 16.34
N GLY A 47 -22.34 9.42 16.73
CA GLY A 47 -21.76 8.89 17.95
C GLY A 47 -21.36 7.41 17.89
N GLU A 48 -21.46 6.78 16.71
CA GLU A 48 -20.96 5.41 16.48
C GLU A 48 -19.43 5.32 16.53
N LEU A 49 -18.75 6.45 16.29
CA LEU A 49 -17.33 6.64 16.54
C LEU A 49 -17.14 7.80 17.52
N ASP A 50 -16.72 7.49 18.75
CA ASP A 50 -16.36 8.49 19.76
C ASP A 50 -15.01 9.15 19.42
N ALA A 51 -15.05 10.05 18.43
CA ALA A 51 -13.91 10.81 17.93
C ALA A 51 -14.28 12.26 17.59
N LYS A 52 -13.28 13.13 17.52
CA LYS A 52 -13.42 14.49 16.99
C LYS A 52 -13.02 14.52 15.52
N TYR A 53 -13.96 14.95 14.67
CA TYR A 53 -13.69 15.19 13.26
C TYR A 53 -13.26 16.65 13.02
N ILE A 54 -12.10 16.84 12.41
CA ILE A 54 -11.50 18.14 12.09
C ILE A 54 -11.51 18.33 10.58
N ARG A 55 -12.27 19.31 10.11
CA ARG A 55 -12.24 19.78 8.72
C ARG A 55 -11.08 20.74 8.57
N VAL A 56 -10.12 20.37 7.76
CA VAL A 56 -8.91 21.17 7.48
C VAL A 56 -9.03 21.81 6.09
N GLU A 57 -8.12 22.73 5.77
CA GLU A 57 -8.08 23.43 4.48
C GLU A 57 -7.22 22.74 3.42
N SER A 58 -6.42 21.75 3.80
CA SER A 58 -5.55 20.98 2.90
C SER A 58 -5.13 19.63 3.50
N GLU A 59 -4.66 18.71 2.66
CA GLU A 59 -4.08 17.43 3.08
C GLU A 59 -2.81 17.60 3.92
N HIS A 60 -2.03 18.65 3.67
CA HIS A 60 -0.89 19.02 4.50
C HIS A 60 -1.31 19.19 5.97
N THR A 61 -2.33 20.02 6.21
CA THR A 61 -2.86 20.24 7.57
C THR A 61 -3.58 19.00 8.11
N ALA A 62 -4.18 18.18 7.25
CA ALA A 62 -4.78 16.91 7.68
C ALA A 62 -3.76 16.02 8.40
N MET A 63 -2.57 15.85 7.80
CA MET A 63 -1.49 15.06 8.41
C MET A 63 -0.89 15.76 9.63
N SER A 64 -0.75 17.09 9.62
CA SER A 64 -0.23 17.84 10.78
C SER A 64 -1.14 17.73 12.01
N CYS A 65 -2.46 17.79 11.83
CA CYS A 65 -3.43 17.55 12.90
C CYS A 65 -3.34 16.10 13.43
N ALA A 66 -3.20 15.12 12.53
CA ALA A 66 -3.06 13.71 12.89
C ALA A 66 -1.78 13.48 13.72
N LEU A 67 -0.64 14.03 13.29
CA LEU A 67 0.63 14.01 14.02
C LEU A 67 0.47 14.59 15.42
N GLY A 68 -0.06 15.81 15.54
CA GLY A 68 -0.26 16.48 16.82
C GLY A 68 -1.16 15.67 17.76
N ALA A 69 -2.24 15.10 17.24
CA ALA A 69 -3.14 14.24 18.01
C ALA A 69 -2.47 12.94 18.46
N GLN A 70 -1.74 12.25 17.58
CA GLN A 70 -1.09 10.98 17.92
C GLN A 70 -0.01 11.14 19.00
N LEU A 71 0.68 12.29 19.01
CA LEU A 71 1.69 12.63 20.01
C LEU A 71 1.11 12.85 21.42
N THR A 72 -0.19 13.15 21.57
CA THR A 72 -0.81 13.27 22.91
C THR A 72 -1.21 11.92 23.51
N GLY A 73 -0.97 10.82 22.80
CA GLY A 73 -1.25 9.47 23.30
C GLY A 73 -2.62 8.92 22.89
N ILE A 74 -3.30 9.52 21.91
CA ILE A 74 -4.54 8.99 21.34
C ILE A 74 -4.34 8.52 19.90
N ARG A 75 -5.13 7.54 19.46
CA ARG A 75 -5.07 7.06 18.08
C ARG A 75 -5.79 8.02 17.15
N CYS A 76 -5.16 8.46 16.07
CA CYS A 76 -5.74 9.33 15.05
C CYS A 76 -5.96 8.58 13.73
N ALA A 77 -6.76 9.16 12.84
CA ALA A 77 -6.86 8.75 11.44
C ALA A 77 -6.89 9.97 10.50
N THR A 78 -6.39 9.73 9.30
CA THR A 78 -6.62 10.56 8.11
C THR A 78 -6.77 9.62 6.92
N ALA A 79 -7.01 10.13 5.72
CA ALA A 79 -7.08 9.37 4.49
C ALA A 79 -6.82 10.31 3.31
N THR A 80 -6.16 9.84 2.26
CA THR A 80 -5.81 10.69 1.10
C THR A 80 -5.68 9.88 -0.20
N ALA A 81 -5.37 10.57 -1.29
CA ALA A 81 -5.08 10.02 -2.62
C ALA A 81 -4.23 11.01 -3.45
N SER A 82 -3.44 10.53 -4.42
CA SER A 82 -2.88 11.36 -5.50
C SER A 82 -2.17 12.64 -5.01
N VAL A 83 -2.51 13.80 -5.57
CA VAL A 83 -1.93 15.10 -5.23
C VAL A 83 -2.15 15.49 -3.77
N GLY A 84 -3.16 14.92 -3.10
CA GLY A 84 -3.34 15.10 -1.68
C GLY A 84 -2.23 14.44 -0.88
N LEU A 85 -1.81 13.23 -1.28
CA LEU A 85 -0.63 12.57 -0.71
C LEU A 85 0.63 13.39 -1.01
N ALA A 86 0.76 13.92 -2.24
CA ALA A 86 1.89 14.77 -2.60
C ALA A 86 1.96 16.06 -1.77
N LEU A 87 0.81 16.66 -1.41
CA LEU A 87 0.74 17.79 -0.50
C LEU A 87 1.12 17.42 0.95
N MET A 88 1.01 16.15 1.33
CA MET A 88 1.48 15.66 2.63
C MET A 88 2.98 15.39 2.68
N HIS A 89 3.72 15.39 1.55
CA HIS A 89 5.11 14.91 1.46
C HIS A 89 6.04 15.41 2.58
N GLU A 90 6.01 16.72 2.86
CA GLU A 90 6.81 17.30 3.95
C GLU A 90 6.44 16.67 5.30
N VAL A 91 5.15 16.67 5.64
CA VAL A 91 4.64 16.19 6.94
C VAL A 91 4.81 14.67 7.08
N LEU A 92 4.73 13.90 5.99
CA LEU A 92 4.99 12.46 6.00
C LEU A 92 6.41 12.16 6.51
N ASN A 93 7.40 12.95 6.08
CA ASN A 93 8.76 12.84 6.56
C ASN A 93 8.90 13.20 8.04
N VAL A 94 8.15 14.19 8.52
CA VAL A 94 8.11 14.55 9.95
C VAL A 94 7.51 13.43 10.79
N VAL A 95 6.35 12.88 10.41
CA VAL A 95 5.69 11.76 11.12
C VAL A 95 6.62 10.56 11.23
N SER A 96 7.25 10.22 10.11
CA SER A 96 8.21 9.13 9.99
C SER A 96 9.47 9.38 10.83
N GLY A 97 10.04 10.59 10.77
CA GLY A 97 11.24 10.99 11.52
C GLY A 97 11.00 11.01 13.04
N CYS A 98 9.82 11.47 13.46
CA CYS A 98 9.38 11.45 14.85
C CYS A 98 8.96 10.05 15.34
N ARG A 99 8.94 9.05 14.44
CA ARG A 99 8.54 7.66 14.74
C ARG A 99 7.14 7.56 15.34
N VAL A 100 6.20 8.30 14.74
CA VAL A 100 4.80 8.38 15.20
C VAL A 100 3.94 7.39 14.39
N PRO A 101 3.34 6.36 15.02
CA PRO A 101 2.72 5.25 14.31
C PRO A 101 1.28 5.59 13.86
N ILE A 102 1.16 6.36 12.79
CA ILE A 102 -0.12 6.67 12.14
C ILE A 102 -0.42 5.62 11.06
N VAL A 103 -1.66 5.13 11.00
CA VAL A 103 -2.16 4.28 9.91
C VAL A 103 -3.07 5.10 9.02
N MET A 104 -2.77 5.13 7.72
CA MET A 104 -3.50 5.92 6.73
C MET A 104 -3.87 5.06 5.51
N PRO A 105 -5.16 4.91 5.16
CA PRO A 105 -5.53 4.39 3.86
C PRO A 105 -5.18 5.40 2.76
N VAL A 106 -4.46 4.93 1.75
CA VAL A 106 -4.11 5.69 0.54
C VAL A 106 -4.87 5.08 -0.63
N VAL A 107 -5.87 5.81 -1.14
CA VAL A 107 -6.67 5.34 -2.25
C VAL A 107 -5.98 5.70 -3.56
N ASN A 108 -5.13 4.80 -4.03
CA ASN A 108 -4.17 5.05 -5.10
C ASN A 108 -4.82 5.59 -6.37
N ARG A 109 -4.31 6.74 -6.82
CA ARG A 109 -4.78 7.49 -7.98
C ARG A 109 -3.59 8.18 -8.67
N SER A 110 -3.66 8.27 -10.00
CA SER A 110 -2.69 8.99 -10.83
C SER A 110 -2.31 10.34 -10.24
N LEU A 111 -1.00 10.64 -10.25
CA LEU A 111 -0.50 11.97 -9.94
C LEU A 111 -0.93 12.97 -11.05
N ALA A 112 -0.83 14.27 -10.78
CA ALA A 112 -1.21 15.29 -11.75
C ALA A 112 -0.26 15.34 -12.96
N SER A 113 -0.86 15.59 -14.13
CA SER A 113 -0.22 15.85 -15.43
C SER A 113 0.50 14.65 -16.08
N PRO A 114 -0.12 13.99 -17.08
CA PRO A 114 -1.51 14.18 -17.50
C PRO A 114 -2.47 13.90 -16.34
N TRP A 115 -3.46 14.77 -16.14
CA TRP A 115 -4.36 14.63 -15.00
C TRP A 115 -5.34 13.49 -15.23
N SER A 116 -5.48 12.60 -14.25
CA SER A 116 -6.45 11.52 -14.26
C SER A 116 -7.01 11.30 -12.86
N LEU A 117 -8.31 10.99 -12.81
CA LEU A 117 -8.98 10.58 -11.57
C LEU A 117 -8.76 9.09 -11.28
N TRP A 118 -8.26 8.32 -12.23
CA TRP A 118 -8.24 6.87 -12.16
C TRP A 118 -6.98 6.32 -11.49
N CYS A 119 -7.01 5.03 -11.17
CA CYS A 119 -5.97 4.35 -10.42
C CYS A 119 -4.67 4.18 -11.21
N ASP A 120 -3.58 4.58 -10.56
CA ASP A 120 -2.27 3.95 -10.68
C ASP A 120 -1.54 4.14 -9.34
N HIS A 121 -0.31 3.64 -9.21
CA HIS A 121 0.44 3.67 -7.95
C HIS A 121 1.41 4.84 -7.86
N GLN A 122 1.40 5.79 -8.80
CA GLN A 122 2.40 6.87 -8.86
C GLN A 122 2.45 7.71 -7.59
N ASP A 123 1.31 7.90 -6.92
CA ASP A 123 1.21 8.65 -5.67
C ASP A 123 2.00 7.98 -4.53
N SER A 124 1.63 6.77 -4.15
CA SER A 124 2.34 6.01 -3.11
C SER A 124 3.81 5.73 -3.46
N MET A 125 4.13 5.55 -4.75
CA MET A 125 5.51 5.33 -5.19
C MET A 125 6.38 6.58 -5.06
N ALA A 126 5.81 7.78 -5.11
CA ALA A 126 6.54 9.01 -4.79
C ALA A 126 6.98 9.06 -3.31
N GLU A 127 6.23 8.38 -2.44
CA GLU A 127 6.49 8.33 -0.99
C GLU A 127 7.25 7.08 -0.53
N ARG A 128 7.74 6.23 -1.44
CA ARG A 128 8.40 4.96 -1.10
C ARG A 128 9.66 5.11 -0.22
N ASP A 129 10.26 6.30 -0.22
CA ASP A 129 11.49 6.64 0.50
C ASP A 129 11.21 7.55 1.72
N SER A 130 9.94 7.88 2.00
CA SER A 130 9.51 8.74 3.12
C SER A 130 9.61 8.05 4.51
N GLY A 131 9.93 6.76 4.54
CA GLY A 131 9.94 5.97 5.77
C GLY A 131 8.54 5.63 6.28
N TRP A 132 7.61 5.33 5.36
CA TRP A 132 6.32 4.72 5.69
C TRP A 132 6.29 3.25 5.28
N ILE A 133 5.73 2.40 6.13
CA ILE A 133 5.36 1.03 5.75
C ILE A 133 4.32 1.16 4.63
N GLN A 134 4.43 0.38 3.56
CA GLN A 134 3.48 0.41 2.44
C GLN A 134 2.96 -0.99 2.17
N LEU A 135 1.65 -1.18 2.42
CA LEU A 135 0.95 -2.45 2.26
C LEU A 135 -0.11 -2.33 1.15
N TYR A 136 -0.02 -3.14 0.10
CA TYR A 136 -0.93 -3.12 -1.05
C TYR A 136 -1.99 -4.21 -0.96
N CYS A 137 -3.26 -3.80 -1.05
CA CYS A 137 -4.42 -4.68 -0.91
C CYS A 137 -4.91 -5.21 -2.26
N GLU A 138 -5.29 -6.49 -2.32
CA GLU A 138 -5.79 -7.13 -3.53
C GLU A 138 -7.31 -7.01 -3.71
N ASN A 139 -8.06 -7.00 -2.61
CA ASN A 139 -9.52 -7.01 -2.62
C ASN A 139 -10.09 -6.28 -1.39
N VAL A 140 -11.41 -6.21 -1.27
CA VAL A 140 -12.05 -5.39 -0.23
C VAL A 140 -11.92 -6.00 1.17
N GLN A 141 -11.99 -7.33 1.30
CA GLN A 141 -11.69 -8.00 2.57
C GLN A 141 -10.24 -7.72 3.00
N ASP A 142 -9.31 -7.76 2.03
CA ASP A 142 -7.89 -7.52 2.26
C ASP A 142 -7.62 -6.11 2.81
N ILE A 143 -8.38 -5.11 2.37
CA ILE A 143 -8.30 -3.73 2.90
C ILE A 143 -8.63 -3.70 4.39
N TYR A 144 -9.75 -4.29 4.79
CA TYR A 144 -10.17 -4.33 6.19
C TYR A 144 -9.12 -5.06 7.05
N ASP A 145 -8.74 -6.27 6.64
CA ASP A 145 -7.79 -7.09 7.38
C ASP A 145 -6.42 -6.38 7.51
N THR A 146 -5.92 -5.83 6.41
CA THR A 146 -4.61 -5.14 6.36
C THR A 146 -4.60 -3.89 7.21
N MET A 147 -5.68 -3.10 7.24
CA MET A 147 -5.81 -1.95 8.14
C MET A 147 -5.72 -2.34 9.61
N ILE A 148 -6.45 -3.40 10.01
CA ILE A 148 -6.42 -3.91 11.39
C ILE A 148 -5.01 -4.39 11.77
N MET A 149 -4.35 -5.13 10.88
CA MET A 149 -2.96 -5.57 11.09
C MET A 149 -1.97 -4.40 11.12
N ALA A 150 -2.19 -3.37 10.29
CA ALA A 150 -1.30 -2.21 10.21
C ALA A 150 -1.21 -1.43 11.52
N TYR A 151 -2.32 -1.27 12.27
CA TYR A 151 -2.27 -0.66 13.61
C TYR A 151 -1.35 -1.44 14.55
N ARG A 152 -1.46 -2.78 14.55
CA ARG A 152 -0.61 -3.64 15.37
C ARG A 152 0.87 -3.56 15.00
N ILE A 153 1.16 -3.56 13.70
CA ILE A 153 2.54 -3.50 13.20
C ILE A 153 3.15 -2.13 13.51
N ALA A 154 2.45 -1.04 13.18
CA ALA A 154 2.95 0.31 13.34
C ALA A 154 3.21 0.67 14.81
N GLU A 155 2.31 0.28 15.72
CA GLU A 155 2.35 0.60 17.15
C GLU A 155 3.25 -0.33 17.99
N ASP A 156 3.80 -1.40 17.39
CA ASP A 156 4.77 -2.26 18.06
C ASP A 156 6.01 -1.45 18.46
N GLN A 157 6.48 -1.64 19.69
CA GLN A 157 7.61 -0.90 20.26
C GLN A 157 8.93 -1.11 19.50
N ARG A 158 9.05 -2.25 18.81
CA ARG A 158 10.21 -2.59 17.99
C ARG A 158 10.19 -1.83 16.66
N VAL A 159 9.00 -1.36 16.24
CA VAL A 159 8.72 -0.77 14.93
C VAL A 159 8.55 0.75 15.05
N LEU A 160 7.47 1.22 15.67
CA LEU A 160 7.12 2.64 15.82
C LEU A 160 7.33 3.41 14.51
N THR A 161 6.69 2.94 13.45
CA THR A 161 6.82 3.45 12.09
C THR A 161 5.42 3.60 11.49
N PRO A 162 5.09 4.72 10.86
CA PRO A 162 3.78 4.92 10.27
C PRO A 162 3.53 3.99 9.07
N ALA A 163 2.26 3.72 8.76
CA ALA A 163 1.86 2.78 7.72
C ALA A 163 0.81 3.35 6.76
N MET A 164 1.08 3.22 5.47
CA MET A 164 0.13 3.41 4.37
C MET A 164 -0.49 2.06 4.01
N VAL A 165 -1.82 2.01 4.03
CA VAL A 165 -2.57 0.89 3.47
C VAL A 165 -3.10 1.31 2.10
N CYS A 166 -2.41 0.84 1.07
CA CYS A 166 -2.64 1.18 -0.33
C CYS A 166 -3.76 0.32 -0.91
N LEU A 167 -4.75 0.98 -1.51
CA LEU A 167 -5.87 0.33 -2.20
C LEU A 167 -6.11 1.00 -3.56
N ASP A 168 -6.31 0.19 -4.59
CA ASP A 168 -6.49 0.68 -5.96
C ASP A 168 -7.81 1.45 -6.11
N GLY A 169 -7.71 2.74 -6.46
CA GLY A 169 -8.87 3.60 -6.67
C GLY A 169 -9.81 3.07 -7.74
N PHE A 170 -11.12 3.19 -7.51
CA PHE A 170 -12.21 2.69 -8.34
C PHE A 170 -12.29 1.15 -8.44
N PHE A 171 -11.18 0.46 -8.68
CA PHE A 171 -11.14 -1.01 -8.72
C PHE A 171 -11.48 -1.65 -7.38
N LEU A 172 -10.98 -1.10 -6.27
CA LEU A 172 -11.30 -1.57 -4.92
C LEU A 172 -12.16 -0.58 -4.17
N SER A 173 -11.82 0.72 -4.23
CA SER A 173 -12.47 1.71 -3.38
C SER A 173 -13.98 1.85 -3.59
N HIS A 174 -14.48 1.54 -4.79
CA HIS A 174 -15.88 1.65 -5.20
C HIS A 174 -16.52 0.31 -5.62
N SER A 175 -15.82 -0.80 -5.40
CA SER A 175 -16.32 -2.13 -5.74
C SER A 175 -16.94 -2.79 -4.51
N MET A 176 -18.25 -2.96 -4.49
CA MET A 176 -18.95 -3.63 -3.39
C MET A 176 -18.59 -5.12 -3.33
N GLN A 177 -18.21 -5.61 -2.15
CA GLN A 177 -17.96 -7.02 -1.90
C GLN A 177 -18.58 -7.45 -0.55
N LYS A 178 -18.72 -8.76 -0.37
CA LYS A 178 -19.14 -9.37 0.89
C LYS A 178 -17.91 -9.57 1.77
N LEU A 179 -17.89 -8.95 2.94
CA LEU A 179 -16.82 -9.06 3.93
C LEU A 179 -17.27 -9.84 5.15
N VAL A 180 -16.31 -10.49 5.79
CA VAL A 180 -16.38 -11.05 7.14
C VAL A 180 -15.78 -10.03 8.10
N VAL A 181 -16.63 -9.42 8.92
CA VAL A 181 -16.22 -8.43 9.93
C VAL A 181 -16.36 -9.09 11.31
N PRO A 182 -15.26 -9.25 12.07
CA PRO A 182 -15.31 -9.74 13.45
C PRO A 182 -16.11 -8.83 14.38
N GLU A 183 -16.39 -9.30 15.60
CA GLU A 183 -16.98 -8.44 16.62
C GLU A 183 -15.98 -7.40 17.13
N GLN A 184 -16.50 -6.32 17.72
CA GLN A 184 -15.67 -5.25 18.26
C GLN A 184 -14.69 -5.76 19.33
N GLU A 185 -15.13 -6.64 20.22
CA GLU A 185 -14.30 -7.20 21.29
C GLU A 185 -13.15 -8.05 20.75
N GLU A 186 -13.37 -8.75 19.62
CA GLU A 186 -12.33 -9.53 18.96
C GLU A 186 -11.25 -8.63 18.39
N ILE A 187 -11.64 -7.48 17.80
CA ILE A 187 -10.70 -6.46 17.31
C ILE A 187 -9.99 -5.75 18.47
N ASP A 188 -10.71 -5.37 19.53
CA ASP A 188 -10.12 -4.74 20.72
C ASP A 188 -9.02 -5.63 21.32
N ALA A 189 -9.31 -6.93 21.46
CA ALA A 189 -8.34 -7.89 21.97
C ALA A 189 -7.17 -8.16 21.01
N PHE A 190 -7.31 -7.85 19.71
CA PHE A 190 -6.22 -7.99 18.74
C PHE A 190 -5.38 -6.71 18.67
N VAL A 191 -6.01 -5.56 18.40
CA VAL A 191 -5.34 -4.27 18.22
C VAL A 191 -4.83 -3.71 19.54
N GLY A 192 -5.64 -3.76 20.59
CA GLY A 192 -5.34 -3.16 21.88
C GLY A 192 -5.49 -1.63 21.90
N GLU A 193 -5.28 -1.07 23.08
CA GLU A 193 -5.23 0.37 23.28
C GLU A 193 -3.91 0.95 22.78
N TYR A 194 -3.97 2.13 22.19
CA TYR A 194 -2.77 2.86 21.80
C TYR A 194 -2.10 3.42 23.05
N CYS A 195 -0.80 3.14 23.19
CA CYS A 195 0.03 3.68 24.24
C CYS A 195 1.21 4.43 23.61
N ARG A 196 1.45 5.67 24.06
CA ARG A 196 2.67 6.43 23.72
C ARG A 196 3.91 5.68 24.25
N LYS A 197 4.91 5.45 23.39
CA LYS A 197 6.14 4.70 23.73
C LYS A 197 7.45 5.42 23.43
N ASN A 198 7.47 6.31 22.44
CA ASN A 198 8.66 7.06 22.03
C ASN A 198 8.46 8.55 22.33
N MET A 199 8.24 9.38 21.30
CA MET A 199 7.98 10.81 21.47
C MET A 199 6.52 11.05 21.85
N TYR A 200 6.30 12.01 22.75
CA TYR A 200 4.97 12.42 23.20
C TYR A 200 4.94 13.89 23.64
N LEU A 201 3.73 14.45 23.66
CA LEU A 201 3.45 15.76 24.23
C LEU A 201 2.76 15.59 25.58
N ASP A 202 3.41 16.07 26.65
CA ASP A 202 2.88 16.10 28.01
C ASP A 202 3.31 17.39 28.72
N PRO A 203 2.37 18.22 29.24
CA PRO A 203 2.72 19.39 30.02
C PRO A 203 3.45 19.08 31.34
N GLU A 204 3.25 17.90 31.92
CA GLU A 204 3.90 17.47 33.16
C GLU A 204 5.32 16.91 32.90
N ASP A 205 5.59 16.47 31.68
CA ASP A 205 6.90 15.95 31.24
C ASP A 205 7.26 16.50 29.84
N PRO A 206 7.72 17.76 29.76
CA PRO A 206 7.87 18.47 28.50
C PRO A 206 9.04 17.95 27.66
N LEU A 207 8.76 17.57 26.42
CA LEU A 207 9.74 17.18 25.40
C LEU A 207 9.77 18.18 24.23
N VAL A 208 10.96 18.48 23.72
CA VAL A 208 11.11 19.18 22.43
C VAL A 208 11.17 18.14 21.32
N ILE A 209 10.20 18.18 20.41
CA ILE A 209 10.05 17.23 19.29
C ILE A 209 10.45 17.95 18.00
N ASP A 210 11.12 17.23 17.09
CA ASP A 210 11.51 17.72 15.76
C ASP A 210 12.37 19.00 15.78
N ASN A 211 13.32 19.07 16.72
CA ASN A 211 14.26 20.18 16.79
C ASN A 211 15.31 20.11 15.67
N LEU A 212 15.84 21.28 15.28
CA LEU A 212 16.98 21.37 14.38
C LEU A 212 18.17 20.59 14.96
N THR A 213 18.48 19.46 14.33
CA THR A 213 19.44 18.48 14.84
C THR A 213 20.80 18.65 14.14
N GLY A 214 21.88 18.59 14.92
CA GLY A 214 23.25 18.72 14.42
C GLY A 214 23.71 17.49 13.62
N SER A 215 24.78 17.66 12.84
CA SER A 215 25.38 16.58 12.03
C SER A 215 25.95 15.42 12.85
N ASN A 216 26.18 15.63 14.15
CA ASN A 216 26.71 14.64 15.11
C ASN A 216 25.64 13.73 15.72
N GLU A 217 24.36 13.96 15.45
CA GLU A 217 23.24 13.20 16.03
C GLU A 217 22.26 12.66 14.97
N ILE A 218 22.14 13.36 13.83
CA ILE A 218 21.15 13.02 12.80
C ILE A 218 21.37 11.62 12.22
N THR A 219 22.62 11.15 12.12
CA THR A 219 22.95 9.81 11.62
C THR A 219 22.45 8.73 12.57
N GLU A 220 22.63 8.92 13.89
CA GLU A 220 22.17 8.02 14.93
C GLU A 220 20.64 7.96 14.99
N MET A 221 19.97 9.10 14.85
CA MET A 221 18.50 9.16 14.75
C MET A 221 17.97 8.43 13.51
N LYS A 222 18.60 8.64 12.34
CA LYS A 222 18.25 7.89 11.11
C LYS A 222 18.54 6.40 11.23
N TYR A 223 19.58 6.02 11.95
CA TYR A 223 19.85 4.61 12.26
C TYR A 223 18.72 4.01 13.12
N GLN A 224 18.23 4.72 14.14
CA GLN A 224 17.08 4.27 14.93
C GLN A 224 15.82 4.08 14.07
N GLN A 225 15.54 5.01 13.16
CA GLN A 225 14.44 4.91 12.20
C GLN A 225 14.59 3.67 11.31
N ALA A 226 15.78 3.45 10.75
CA ALA A 226 16.08 2.28 9.92
C ALA A 226 15.92 0.96 10.70
N ARG A 227 16.28 0.94 12.00
CA ARG A 227 16.04 -0.24 12.86
C ARG A 227 14.56 -0.54 13.01
N GLY A 228 13.70 0.47 13.14
CA GLY A 228 12.24 0.29 13.17
C GLY A 228 11.71 -0.41 11.92
N PHE A 229 12.16 0.03 10.75
CA PHE A 229 11.84 -0.59 9.46
C PHE A 229 12.28 -2.04 9.34
N VAL A 230 13.53 -2.32 9.70
CA VAL A 230 14.08 -3.68 9.64
C VAL A 230 13.32 -4.60 10.58
N ASN A 231 12.98 -4.13 11.78
CA ASN A 231 12.22 -4.91 12.75
C ASN A 231 10.78 -5.16 12.28
N ALA A 232 10.20 -4.27 11.47
CA ALA A 232 8.84 -4.41 10.95
C ALA A 232 8.64 -5.71 10.15
N GLU A 233 9.65 -6.20 9.44
CA GLU A 233 9.57 -7.48 8.71
C GLU A 233 9.23 -8.65 9.65
N ALA A 234 9.93 -8.77 10.78
CA ALA A 234 9.67 -9.82 11.76
C ALA A 234 8.32 -9.63 12.48
N VAL A 235 7.98 -8.38 12.84
CA VAL A 235 6.68 -8.07 13.47
C VAL A 235 5.52 -8.38 12.53
N MET A 236 5.66 -8.11 11.23
CA MET A 236 4.65 -8.46 10.23
C MET A 236 4.38 -9.96 10.20
N GLU A 237 5.42 -10.80 10.20
CA GLU A 237 5.23 -12.26 10.22
C GLU A 237 4.50 -12.72 11.50
N GLU A 238 4.90 -12.22 12.67
CA GLU A 238 4.23 -12.51 13.94
C GLU A 238 2.74 -12.09 13.92
N VAL A 239 2.45 -10.87 13.45
CA VAL A 239 1.09 -10.33 13.37
C VAL A 239 0.24 -11.10 12.36
N PHE A 240 0.81 -11.50 11.22
CA PHE A 240 0.10 -12.31 10.22
C PHE A 240 -0.26 -13.70 10.75
N GLU A 241 0.67 -14.36 11.47
CA GLU A 241 0.39 -15.65 12.12
C GLU A 241 -0.65 -15.52 13.24
N GLU A 242 -0.60 -14.45 14.04
CA GLU A 242 -1.60 -14.17 15.06
C GLU A 242 -2.98 -13.92 14.43
N PHE A 243 -3.03 -13.14 13.34
CA PHE A 243 -4.25 -12.84 12.61
C PHE A 243 -4.86 -14.10 11.99
N GLU A 244 -4.05 -14.97 11.37
CA GLU A 244 -4.49 -16.25 10.83
C GLU A 244 -5.07 -17.15 11.93
N ARG A 245 -4.39 -17.25 13.08
CA ARG A 245 -4.85 -18.07 14.21
C ARG A 245 -6.18 -17.57 14.78
N LYS A 246 -6.37 -16.25 14.83
CA LYS A 246 -7.54 -15.63 15.44
C LYS A 246 -8.74 -15.54 14.50
N PHE A 247 -8.51 -15.22 13.23
CA PHE A 247 -9.56 -14.91 12.25
C PHE A 247 -9.63 -15.89 11.07
N GLY A 248 -8.74 -16.87 11.00
CA GLY A 248 -8.73 -17.94 9.99
C GLY A 248 -8.34 -17.49 8.59
N ARG A 249 -7.82 -16.27 8.43
CA ARG A 249 -7.42 -15.71 7.13
C ARG A 249 -5.92 -15.49 7.11
N ARG A 250 -5.25 -16.21 6.20
CA ARG A 250 -3.80 -16.17 6.05
C ARG A 250 -3.36 -14.92 5.29
N LYS A 251 -2.27 -14.31 5.76
CA LYS A 251 -1.58 -13.20 5.09
C LYS A 251 -0.07 -13.45 5.06
N SER A 252 0.62 -12.88 4.09
CA SER A 252 2.08 -12.91 3.99
C SER A 252 2.56 -11.64 3.29
N MET A 253 3.81 -11.21 3.57
CA MET A 253 4.42 -10.07 2.87
C MET A 253 4.56 -10.32 1.36
N VAL A 254 4.72 -11.59 1.00
CA VAL A 254 4.72 -12.09 -0.38
C VAL A 254 3.83 -13.34 -0.43
N GLU A 255 2.87 -13.36 -1.35
CA GLU A 255 1.95 -14.47 -1.56
C GLU A 255 2.21 -15.09 -2.93
N GLY A 256 2.61 -16.37 -2.95
CA GLY A 256 2.68 -17.16 -4.18
C GLY A 256 1.33 -17.84 -4.46
N TYR A 257 0.95 -17.88 -5.72
CA TYR A 257 -0.23 -18.59 -6.21
C TYR A 257 0.19 -19.42 -7.42
N ASN A 258 -0.20 -20.70 -7.45
CA ASN A 258 0.10 -21.59 -8.57
C ASN A 258 1.62 -21.68 -8.84
N MET A 259 2.40 -22.11 -7.85
CA MET A 259 3.87 -21.99 -7.85
C MET A 259 4.62 -23.32 -7.92
N GLU A 260 3.97 -24.44 -7.61
CA GLU A 260 4.58 -25.74 -7.33
C GLU A 260 5.42 -26.29 -8.49
N ASP A 261 4.98 -26.05 -9.72
CA ASP A 261 5.61 -26.49 -10.97
C ASP A 261 5.74 -25.36 -12.00
N ALA A 262 5.60 -24.11 -11.56
CA ALA A 262 5.61 -22.94 -12.46
C ALA A 262 6.96 -22.80 -13.17
N GLU A 263 6.93 -22.59 -14.48
CA GLU A 263 8.11 -22.31 -15.32
C GLU A 263 8.30 -20.80 -15.55
N SER A 264 7.24 -20.00 -15.38
CA SER A 264 7.28 -18.55 -15.37
C SER A 264 6.26 -17.95 -14.39
N VAL A 265 6.54 -16.73 -13.93
CA VAL A 265 5.68 -16.03 -12.97
C VAL A 265 5.47 -14.57 -13.31
N ILE A 266 4.30 -14.05 -12.94
CA ILE A 266 4.03 -12.61 -12.88
C ILE A 266 4.17 -12.15 -11.43
N VAL A 267 4.99 -11.13 -11.19
CA VAL A 267 5.11 -10.40 -9.92
C VAL A 267 4.33 -9.09 -10.04
N CYS A 268 3.40 -8.84 -9.14
CA CYS A 268 2.57 -7.62 -9.16
C CYS A 268 2.08 -7.22 -7.75
N MET A 269 1.42 -6.06 -7.64
CA MET A 269 0.83 -5.52 -6.41
C MET A 269 -0.61 -5.07 -6.63
N GLY A 270 -1.37 -4.94 -5.55
CA GLY A 270 -2.71 -4.37 -5.59
C GLY A 270 -3.75 -5.27 -6.28
N SER A 271 -4.78 -4.65 -6.85
CA SER A 271 -5.96 -5.36 -7.39
C SER A 271 -5.66 -6.22 -8.62
N MET A 272 -4.63 -5.87 -9.40
CA MET A 272 -4.28 -6.64 -10.61
C MET A 272 -3.79 -8.06 -10.30
N ALA A 273 -3.36 -8.33 -9.06
CA ALA A 273 -3.04 -9.67 -8.62
C ALA A 273 -4.25 -10.62 -8.72
N GLY A 274 -5.47 -10.15 -8.45
CA GLY A 274 -6.68 -10.94 -8.60
C GLY A 274 -6.92 -11.36 -10.06
N THR A 275 -6.75 -10.43 -11.00
CA THR A 275 -6.85 -10.73 -12.44
C THR A 275 -5.75 -11.69 -12.89
N ALA A 276 -4.51 -11.49 -12.41
CA ALA A 276 -3.39 -12.37 -12.74
C ALA A 276 -3.63 -13.81 -12.25
N LYS A 277 -4.16 -14.00 -11.03
CA LYS A 277 -4.51 -15.32 -10.48
C LYS A 277 -5.58 -16.01 -11.33
N TYR A 278 -6.64 -15.29 -11.70
CA TYR A 278 -7.70 -15.80 -12.57
C TYR A 278 -7.16 -16.26 -13.94
N ILE A 279 -6.21 -15.52 -14.53
CA ILE A 279 -5.58 -15.92 -15.79
C ILE A 279 -4.62 -17.09 -15.61
N SER A 280 -3.86 -17.13 -14.51
CA SER A 280 -3.02 -18.27 -14.18
C SER A 280 -3.84 -19.56 -14.13
N ASP A 281 -5.04 -19.56 -13.53
CA ASP A 281 -5.92 -20.73 -13.52
C ASP A 281 -6.36 -21.15 -14.93
N LYS A 282 -6.74 -20.19 -15.78
CA LYS A 282 -7.13 -20.48 -17.17
C LYS A 282 -5.99 -21.08 -17.98
N LEU A 283 -4.80 -20.51 -17.88
CA LEU A 283 -3.62 -20.98 -18.60
C LEU A 283 -3.16 -22.34 -18.08
N ARG A 284 -3.26 -22.58 -16.76
CA ARG A 284 -3.01 -23.91 -16.17
C ARG A 284 -3.99 -24.96 -16.66
N ALA A 285 -5.28 -24.63 -16.80
CA ALA A 285 -6.26 -25.54 -17.40
C ALA A 285 -5.92 -25.88 -18.87
N GLN A 286 -5.11 -25.07 -19.56
CA GLN A 286 -4.58 -25.31 -20.90
C GLN A 286 -3.20 -25.99 -20.90
N GLY A 287 -2.68 -26.40 -19.73
CA GLY A 287 -1.40 -27.07 -19.58
C GLY A 287 -0.18 -26.14 -19.51
N ARG A 288 -0.37 -24.83 -19.38
CA ARG A 288 0.73 -23.87 -19.18
C ARG A 288 1.10 -23.80 -17.70
N LYS A 289 2.39 -23.98 -17.40
CA LYS A 289 2.93 -23.93 -16.03
C LYS A 289 3.30 -22.51 -15.64
N VAL A 290 2.29 -21.73 -15.26
CA VAL A 290 2.46 -20.31 -14.91
C VAL A 290 1.99 -20.04 -13.48
N GLY A 291 2.69 -19.14 -12.78
CA GLY A 291 2.36 -18.72 -11.43
C GLY A 291 2.22 -17.22 -11.27
N VAL A 292 1.77 -16.79 -10.09
CA VAL A 292 1.63 -15.39 -9.71
C VAL A 292 2.25 -15.17 -8.34
N VAL A 293 3.00 -14.08 -8.20
CA VAL A 293 3.56 -13.63 -6.94
C VAL A 293 2.99 -12.24 -6.65
N LYS A 294 2.18 -12.14 -5.61
CA LYS A 294 1.66 -10.86 -5.12
C LYS A 294 2.58 -10.34 -4.03
N VAL A 295 3.12 -9.14 -4.22
CA VAL A 295 3.80 -8.41 -3.16
C VAL A 295 2.76 -7.62 -2.38
N VAL A 296 2.68 -7.89 -1.08
CA VAL A 296 1.80 -7.17 -0.15
C VAL A 296 2.60 -6.05 0.51
N SER A 297 3.76 -6.35 1.09
CA SER A 297 4.64 -5.35 1.67
C SER A 297 5.62 -4.85 0.63
N PHE A 298 5.45 -3.62 0.15
CA PHE A 298 6.44 -2.97 -0.71
C PHE A 298 7.54 -2.28 0.12
N ARG A 299 7.17 -1.79 1.31
CA ARG A 299 8.06 -1.18 2.29
C ARG A 299 7.70 -1.68 3.69
N PRO A 300 8.63 -2.30 4.46
CA PRO A 300 9.92 -2.83 3.99
C PRO A 300 9.75 -3.83 2.84
N PHE A 301 10.71 -3.87 1.93
CA PHE A 301 10.67 -4.80 0.81
C PHE A 301 11.19 -6.19 1.22
N PRO A 302 10.42 -7.27 1.06
CA PRO A 302 10.71 -8.58 1.64
C PRO A 302 11.63 -9.42 0.73
N TYR A 303 12.87 -8.99 0.49
CA TYR A 303 13.79 -9.61 -0.49
C TYR A 303 13.96 -11.12 -0.28
N ARG A 304 14.17 -11.56 0.97
CA ARG A 304 14.38 -12.99 1.30
C ARG A 304 13.13 -13.82 1.03
N LYS A 305 11.96 -13.31 1.44
CA LYS A 305 10.67 -13.98 1.22
C LYS A 305 10.35 -14.06 -0.26
N LEU A 306 10.54 -12.96 -1.01
CA LEU A 306 10.32 -12.92 -2.44
C LEU A 306 11.16 -13.96 -3.17
N ARG A 307 12.47 -13.99 -2.88
CA ARG A 307 13.38 -15.00 -3.42
C ARG A 307 12.97 -16.42 -3.06
N SER A 308 12.55 -16.65 -1.81
CA SER A 308 12.09 -17.97 -1.36
C SER A 308 10.81 -18.41 -2.04
N VAL A 309 9.88 -17.50 -2.32
CA VAL A 309 8.62 -17.80 -3.00
C VAL A 309 8.85 -18.09 -4.48
N ILE A 310 9.71 -17.31 -5.14
CA ILE A 310 10.04 -17.51 -6.57
C ILE A 310 10.87 -18.78 -6.78
N GLY A 311 11.75 -19.15 -5.84
CA GLY A 311 12.54 -20.37 -5.93
C GLY A 311 13.49 -20.38 -7.13
N ASP A 312 13.48 -21.48 -7.89
CA ASP A 312 14.37 -21.69 -9.04
C ASP A 312 13.82 -21.19 -10.38
N ILE A 313 12.66 -20.52 -10.37
CA ILE A 313 12.00 -20.02 -11.58
C ILE A 313 12.88 -18.95 -12.23
N LYS A 314 13.23 -19.17 -13.51
CA LYS A 314 14.15 -18.30 -14.26
C LYS A 314 13.48 -17.24 -15.11
N LYS A 315 12.15 -17.24 -15.21
CA LYS A 315 11.37 -16.35 -16.08
C LYS A 315 10.36 -15.58 -15.25
N VAL A 316 10.66 -14.32 -14.99
CA VAL A 316 9.91 -13.45 -14.09
C VAL A 316 9.46 -12.20 -14.86
N ALA A 317 8.15 -12.04 -15.00
CA ALA A 317 7.54 -10.84 -15.51
C ALA A 317 7.12 -9.96 -14.33
N VAL A 318 7.59 -8.71 -14.27
CA VAL A 318 7.15 -7.78 -13.23
C VAL A 318 6.20 -6.76 -13.85
N LEU A 319 4.96 -6.74 -13.36
CA LEU A 319 3.92 -5.84 -13.85
C LEU A 319 3.69 -4.72 -12.85
N ASP A 320 4.11 -3.51 -13.24
CA ASP A 320 3.96 -2.29 -12.46
C ASP A 320 2.83 -1.42 -13.01
N ARG A 321 2.01 -0.89 -12.09
CA ARG A 321 1.01 0.16 -12.37
C ARG A 321 1.59 1.53 -12.05
N THR A 322 2.79 1.78 -12.52
CA THR A 322 3.50 3.06 -12.38
C THR A 322 4.58 3.15 -13.45
N THR A 323 5.00 4.36 -13.80
CA THR A 323 5.95 4.59 -14.91
C THR A 323 7.41 4.44 -14.48
N GLY A 324 7.74 4.70 -13.23
CA GLY A 324 9.12 4.61 -12.73
C GLY A 324 10.10 5.63 -13.34
N PHE A 325 9.62 6.81 -13.74
CA PHE A 325 10.45 7.83 -14.39
C PHE A 325 11.76 8.09 -13.62
N GLY A 326 12.86 8.18 -14.36
CA GLY A 326 14.21 8.45 -13.81
C GLY A 326 14.98 7.22 -13.33
N GLY A 327 14.37 6.04 -13.30
CA GLY A 327 15.04 4.76 -13.02
C GLY A 327 15.40 3.96 -14.28
N GLN A 328 16.16 2.86 -14.10
CA GLN A 328 16.36 1.86 -15.16
C GLN A 328 15.05 1.12 -15.49
N GLY A 329 14.16 1.04 -14.51
CA GLY A 329 12.83 0.49 -14.66
C GLY A 329 11.95 0.94 -13.51
N THR A 330 10.77 0.35 -13.46
CA THR A 330 9.75 0.62 -12.43
C THR A 330 10.16 0.17 -11.03
N PRO A 331 9.51 0.71 -9.98
CA PRO A 331 9.87 0.43 -8.59
C PRO A 331 9.80 -1.06 -8.23
N LEU A 332 8.70 -1.76 -8.46
CA LEU A 332 8.60 -3.18 -8.10
C LEU A 332 9.55 -4.03 -8.93
N TRP A 333 9.73 -3.74 -10.22
CA TRP A 333 10.75 -4.40 -11.04
C TRP A 333 12.16 -4.24 -10.47
N THR A 334 12.54 -3.03 -10.06
CA THR A 334 13.88 -2.75 -9.54
C THR A 334 14.16 -3.58 -8.28
N GLU A 335 13.20 -3.62 -7.35
CA GLU A 335 13.33 -4.38 -6.11
C GLU A 335 13.33 -5.89 -6.36
N THR A 336 12.47 -6.35 -7.27
CA THR A 336 12.40 -7.76 -7.66
C THR A 336 13.70 -8.22 -8.32
N LYS A 337 14.25 -7.42 -9.24
CA LYS A 337 15.54 -7.71 -9.89
C LYS A 337 16.68 -7.74 -8.88
N SER A 338 16.67 -6.86 -7.88
CA SER A 338 17.66 -6.85 -6.79
C SER A 338 17.55 -8.08 -5.88
N ALA A 339 16.34 -8.62 -5.68
CA ALA A 339 16.11 -9.81 -4.86
C ALA A 339 16.58 -11.13 -5.52
N LEU A 340 16.66 -11.16 -6.85
CA LEU A 340 16.85 -12.36 -7.65
C LEU A 340 18.29 -12.51 -8.16
N PRO A 341 18.75 -13.76 -8.41
CA PRO A 341 20.07 -13.99 -8.97
C PRO A 341 20.17 -13.48 -10.43
N GLY A 342 21.37 -13.11 -10.86
CA GLY A 342 21.62 -12.50 -12.17
C GLY A 342 21.40 -13.41 -13.38
N ASP A 343 21.20 -14.71 -13.18
CA ASP A 343 20.86 -15.67 -14.24
C ASP A 343 19.34 -15.80 -14.47
N CYS A 344 18.53 -15.06 -13.70
CA CYS A 344 17.09 -14.96 -13.90
C CYS A 344 16.76 -13.90 -14.95
N LEU A 345 15.93 -14.25 -15.94
CA LEU A 345 15.29 -13.29 -16.83
C LEU A 345 14.18 -12.57 -16.07
N VAL A 346 14.38 -11.27 -15.79
CA VAL A 346 13.41 -10.41 -15.11
C VAL A 346 13.02 -9.27 -16.05
N LYS A 347 11.84 -9.35 -16.68
CA LYS A 347 11.34 -8.31 -17.60
C LYS A 347 10.42 -7.33 -16.90
N ASN A 348 10.55 -6.05 -17.23
CA ASN A 348 9.69 -4.98 -16.73
C ASN A 348 8.53 -4.76 -17.70
N TYR A 349 7.30 -4.81 -17.17
CA TYR A 349 6.10 -4.40 -17.88
C TYR A 349 5.41 -3.24 -17.17
N ILE A 350 4.96 -2.26 -17.94
CA ILE A 350 4.18 -1.11 -17.48
C ILE A 350 2.78 -1.25 -18.04
N GLY A 351 1.77 -1.23 -17.18
CA GLY A 351 0.38 -1.36 -17.62
C GLY A 351 -0.61 -0.78 -16.62
N GLY A 352 -1.83 -0.53 -17.08
CA GLY A 352 -2.94 -0.14 -16.22
C GLY A 352 -2.85 1.26 -15.63
N LEU A 353 -1.99 2.11 -16.19
CA LEU A 353 -1.85 3.51 -15.80
C LEU A 353 -3.18 4.25 -15.96
N ALA A 354 -3.47 5.16 -15.05
CA ALA A 354 -4.69 5.97 -15.09
C ALA A 354 -5.96 5.12 -15.36
N GLY A 355 -6.06 3.95 -14.72
CA GLY A 355 -7.21 3.04 -14.80
C GLY A 355 -7.44 2.40 -16.16
N ARG A 356 -6.44 2.41 -17.06
CA ARG A 356 -6.49 1.56 -18.25
C ARG A 356 -6.69 0.11 -17.80
N ASP A 357 -7.60 -0.60 -18.45
CA ASP A 357 -7.92 -1.96 -18.05
C ASP A 357 -6.69 -2.87 -18.21
N ILE A 358 -6.49 -3.76 -17.24
CA ILE A 358 -5.55 -4.88 -17.37
C ILE A 358 -6.40 -6.08 -17.73
N SER A 359 -6.63 -6.23 -19.03
CA SER A 359 -7.56 -7.23 -19.54
C SER A 359 -7.00 -8.64 -19.43
N LEU A 360 -7.86 -9.62 -19.68
CA LEU A 360 -7.47 -11.03 -19.78
C LEU A 360 -6.41 -11.26 -20.86
N ASP A 361 -6.54 -10.56 -21.99
CA ASP A 361 -5.62 -10.63 -23.11
C ASP A 361 -4.26 -10.00 -22.78
N THR A 362 -4.28 -8.86 -22.08
CA THR A 362 -3.09 -8.17 -21.55
C THR A 362 -2.19 -9.11 -20.76
N ILE A 363 -2.75 -9.79 -19.75
CA ILE A 363 -1.99 -10.73 -18.90
C ILE A 363 -1.53 -11.96 -19.71
N THR A 364 -2.36 -12.44 -20.64
CA THR A 364 -2.00 -13.57 -21.51
C THR A 364 -0.77 -13.24 -22.36
N ARG A 365 -0.74 -12.06 -22.98
CA ARG A 365 0.41 -11.56 -23.76
C ARG A 365 1.67 -11.43 -22.91
N VAL A 366 1.55 -11.00 -21.65
CA VAL A 366 2.70 -10.94 -20.72
C VAL A 366 3.28 -12.33 -20.48
N TYR A 367 2.43 -13.34 -20.25
CA TYR A 367 2.88 -14.72 -20.10
C TYR A 367 3.51 -15.27 -21.38
N GLU A 368 2.92 -15.00 -22.55
CA GLU A 368 3.47 -15.42 -23.84
C GLU A 368 4.85 -14.81 -24.08
N ASP A 369 4.97 -13.50 -23.88
CA ASP A 369 6.23 -12.77 -24.05
C ASP A 369 7.30 -13.22 -23.06
N ILE A 370 7.02 -13.42 -21.77
CA ILE A 370 8.05 -13.90 -20.83
C ILE A 370 8.45 -15.36 -21.07
N LEU A 371 7.55 -16.19 -21.61
CA LEU A 371 7.83 -17.58 -21.93
C LEU A 371 8.76 -17.72 -23.14
N THR A 372 8.66 -16.84 -24.14
CA THR A 372 9.52 -16.86 -25.34
C THR A 372 10.63 -15.81 -25.31
N GLY A 373 10.57 -14.88 -24.37
CA GLY A 373 11.27 -13.61 -24.44
C GLY A 373 12.76 -13.67 -24.17
N GLU A 374 13.47 -12.74 -24.80
CA GLU A 374 14.84 -12.36 -24.51
C GLU A 374 14.87 -11.22 -23.47
N PRO A 375 16.03 -10.96 -22.83
CA PRO A 375 16.21 -9.76 -22.02
C PRO A 375 15.82 -8.48 -22.76
N SER A 376 15.16 -7.55 -22.07
CA SER A 376 14.85 -6.22 -22.58
C SER A 376 15.63 -5.18 -21.79
N GLU A 377 16.23 -4.20 -22.48
CA GLU A 377 16.87 -3.05 -21.85
C GLU A 377 15.84 -2.01 -21.40
N GLU A 378 14.72 -1.89 -22.13
CA GLU A 378 13.65 -0.93 -21.85
C GLU A 378 12.39 -1.63 -21.28
N PRO A 379 11.59 -0.91 -20.48
CA PRO A 379 10.29 -1.40 -20.05
C PRO A 379 9.33 -1.63 -21.22
N VAL A 380 8.58 -2.74 -21.16
CA VAL A 380 7.54 -3.05 -22.14
C VAL A 380 6.25 -2.32 -21.72
N TRP A 381 5.82 -1.36 -22.53
CA TRP A 381 4.56 -0.64 -22.32
C TRP A 381 3.40 -1.44 -22.90
N ILE A 382 2.63 -2.11 -22.04
CA ILE A 382 1.53 -2.96 -22.49
C ILE A 382 0.31 -2.11 -22.84
N ASP A 383 -0.39 -2.52 -23.91
CA ASP A 383 -1.58 -1.86 -24.43
C ASP A 383 -1.37 -0.36 -24.67
N CYS A 384 -0.15 0.00 -25.06
CA CYS A 384 0.26 1.32 -25.51
C CYS A 384 0.51 1.27 -27.01
N ASP A 385 -0.25 2.04 -27.78
CA ASP A 385 0.08 2.33 -29.18
C ASP A 385 1.20 3.38 -29.18
N THR A 386 2.44 2.90 -29.22
CA THR A 386 3.64 3.75 -29.10
C THR A 386 3.83 4.67 -30.30
N GLU A 387 3.43 4.23 -31.50
CA GLU A 387 3.46 5.07 -32.70
C GLU A 387 2.45 6.21 -32.60
N HIS A 388 1.20 5.89 -32.23
CA HIS A 388 0.17 6.91 -32.03
C HIS A 388 0.52 7.85 -30.88
N ALA A 389 1.11 7.34 -29.79
CA ALA A 389 1.49 8.13 -28.62
C ALA A 389 2.40 9.32 -29.00
N MET A 390 3.34 9.12 -29.91
CA MET A 390 4.23 10.17 -30.40
C MET A 390 3.53 11.20 -31.31
N GLY A 391 2.35 10.86 -31.84
CA GLY A 391 1.52 11.69 -32.71
C GLY A 391 0.33 12.38 -32.03
N ILE A 392 0.11 12.20 -30.71
CA ILE A 392 -1.07 12.71 -29.99
C ILE A 392 -1.27 14.23 -30.18
N ARG A 393 -0.20 15.00 -30.38
CA ARG A 393 -0.29 16.44 -30.66
C ARG A 393 0.80 16.90 -31.61
N GLU A 394 0.40 17.26 -32.82
CA GLU A 394 1.22 18.05 -33.73
C GLU A 394 0.84 19.53 -33.63
N VAL A 395 1.77 20.38 -33.16
CA VAL A 395 1.57 21.84 -33.24
C VAL A 395 1.88 22.28 -34.65
N ARG A 396 0.85 22.46 -35.49
CA ARG A 396 1.01 23.11 -36.79
C ARG A 396 1.43 24.56 -36.56
N LYS A 397 2.67 24.89 -36.93
CA LYS A 397 3.14 26.29 -36.94
C LYS A 397 2.30 27.06 -37.96
N ALA A 398 1.69 28.16 -37.51
CA ALA A 398 0.98 29.11 -38.37
C ALA A 398 1.96 29.94 -39.20
#